data_AF-A0AAW1PTN3-F1
#
_entry.id   AF-A0AAW1PTN3-F1
#
_cell.length_a   1.000
_cell.length_b   1.000
_cell.length_c   1.000
_cell.angle_alpha   90.00
_cell.angle_beta   90.00
_cell.angle_gamma   90.00
#
_symmetry.space_group_name_H-M   'P 1'
#
loop_
_entity.id
_entity.type
_entity.pdbx_description
1 polymer ?
#
loop_
_entity_poly.entity_id
_entity_poly.type
_entity_poly.pdbx_seq_one_letter_code
_entity_poly.pdbx_strand_id
1 'polypeptide(L)'
;MTNPMASTSVAAAAALVVFLIGLVFIKMMAQNRANSIDVRKIEDDTVRKAGALSAEIEGDFVVFLIGAGINNWWHLLTGKVAETGASMGAMLKELKSLPSEETGFLGGTGWLGNPTIQVQYWRSLEHLHAWARKPKSVHQTTWGRFNRYLAEAAQGMHDEGGVGIWHEAYLVKDGNYEAIYNLMPPLVANAT
;
A
#
# COMPACT_ATOMS: atom_id res chain seq x y z
N MET A 1 8.10 -15.07 -52.15
CA MET A 1 9.36 -15.46 -51.48
C MET A 1 9.55 -14.54 -50.28
N THR A 2 9.26 -15.00 -49.06
CA THR A 2 9.52 -14.26 -47.82
C THR A 2 10.94 -14.53 -47.38
N ASN A 3 11.72 -13.47 -47.10
CA ASN A 3 13.15 -13.57 -46.83
C ASN A 3 13.40 -13.98 -45.36
N PRO A 4 13.90 -15.20 -45.06
CA PRO A 4 14.07 -15.70 -43.70
C PRO A 4 15.17 -14.99 -42.90
N MET A 5 15.98 -14.12 -43.53
CA MET A 5 17.00 -13.33 -42.82
C MET A 5 16.44 -12.08 -42.12
N ALA A 6 15.20 -11.67 -42.42
CA ALA A 6 14.60 -10.48 -41.81
C ALA A 6 13.97 -10.75 -40.43
N SER A 7 13.58 -12.00 -40.12
CA SER A 7 12.94 -12.35 -38.84
C SER A 7 13.95 -12.61 -37.71
N THR A 8 15.15 -13.09 -38.04
CA THR A 8 16.21 -13.39 -37.08
C THR A 8 16.89 -12.12 -36.55
N SER A 9 17.00 -11.06 -37.36
CA SER A 9 17.61 -9.78 -36.95
C SER A 9 16.75 -9.00 -35.95
N VAL A 10 15.42 -9.02 -36.11
CA VAL A 10 14.49 -8.34 -35.20
C VAL A 10 14.43 -9.02 -33.83
N ALA A 11 14.44 -10.36 -33.80
CA ALA A 11 14.46 -11.12 -32.54
C ALA A 11 15.78 -10.92 -31.77
N ALA A 12 16.91 -10.90 -32.47
CA ALA A 12 18.22 -10.64 -31.86
C ALA A 12 18.31 -9.20 -31.32
N ALA A 13 17.78 -8.21 -32.06
CA ALA A 13 17.72 -6.83 -31.61
C ALA A 13 16.81 -6.66 -30.37
N ALA A 14 15.66 -7.32 -30.34
CA ALA A 14 14.75 -7.30 -29.18
C ALA A 14 15.37 -7.94 -27.93
N ALA A 15 16.05 -9.08 -28.08
CA ALA A 15 16.76 -9.74 -26.98
C ALA A 15 17.91 -8.87 -26.43
N LEU A 16 18.65 -8.19 -27.30
CA LEU A 16 19.70 -7.26 -26.91
C LEU A 16 19.15 -6.05 -26.14
N VAL A 17 18.00 -5.49 -26.58
CA VAL A 17 17.34 -4.37 -25.89
C VAL A 17 16.86 -4.80 -24.50
N VAL A 18 16.24 -5.97 -24.36
CA VAL A 18 15.81 -6.49 -23.04
C VAL A 18 17.00 -6.75 -22.12
N PHE A 19 18.10 -7.31 -22.66
CA PHE A 19 19.33 -7.53 -21.90
C PHE A 19 19.98 -6.22 -21.44
N LEU A 20 20.03 -5.21 -22.30
CA LEU A 20 20.54 -3.88 -21.96
C LEU A 20 19.66 -3.16 -20.93
N ILE A 21 18.33 -3.27 -21.03
CA ILE A 21 17.41 -2.75 -20.00
C ILE A 21 17.65 -3.45 -18.66
N GLY A 22 17.84 -4.78 -18.65
CA GLY A 22 18.17 -5.55 -17.45
C GLY A 22 19.49 -5.12 -16.81
N LEU A 23 20.54 -4.87 -17.61
CA LEU A 23 21.83 -4.37 -17.13
C LEU A 23 21.74 -2.95 -16.57
N VAL A 24 20.96 -2.07 -17.20
CA VAL A 24 20.69 -0.72 -16.67
C VAL A 24 19.93 -0.81 -15.35
N PHE A 25 18.96 -1.73 -15.22
CA PHE A 25 18.20 -1.92 -14.00
C PHE A 25 19.06 -2.49 -12.85
N ILE A 26 19.90 -3.50 -13.13
CA ILE A 26 20.84 -4.07 -12.14
C ILE A 26 21.85 -3.00 -11.70
N LYS A 27 22.38 -2.22 -12.65
CA LYS A 27 23.29 -1.12 -12.34
C LYS A 27 22.59 -0.05 -11.51
N MET A 28 21.36 0.34 -11.85
CA MET A 28 20.57 1.30 -11.10
C MET A 28 20.28 0.82 -9.67
N MET A 29 19.95 -0.46 -9.50
CA MET A 29 19.74 -1.07 -8.17
C MET A 29 21.03 -1.11 -7.35
N ALA A 30 22.15 -1.49 -7.96
CA ALA A 30 23.46 -1.47 -7.30
C ALA A 30 23.90 -0.04 -6.95
N GLN A 31 23.60 0.94 -7.81
CA GLN A 31 23.95 2.34 -7.63
C GLN A 31 23.05 3.00 -6.57
N ASN A 32 21.77 2.65 -6.48
CA ASN A 32 20.89 3.03 -5.37
C ASN A 32 21.35 2.45 -4.04
N ARG A 33 21.87 1.21 -4.02
CA ARG A 33 22.42 0.57 -2.81
C ARG A 33 23.77 1.16 -2.40
N ALA A 34 24.56 1.68 -3.35
CA ALA A 34 25.84 2.33 -3.09
C ALA A 34 25.70 3.81 -2.72
N ASN A 35 24.63 4.48 -3.19
CA ASN A 35 24.29 5.86 -2.88
C ASN A 35 23.25 5.99 -1.76
N SER A 36 22.77 4.88 -1.18
CA SER A 36 21.96 4.95 0.04
C SER A 36 22.86 5.48 1.15
N ILE A 37 22.61 6.71 1.55
CA ILE A 37 23.21 7.28 2.73
C ILE A 37 22.78 6.40 3.90
N ASP A 38 23.74 5.78 4.58
CA ASP A 38 23.51 5.11 5.86
C ASP A 38 23.28 6.19 6.90
N VAL A 39 22.05 6.69 6.99
CA VAL A 39 21.66 7.76 7.92
C VAL A 39 21.85 7.35 9.39
N ARG A 40 21.95 6.04 9.68
CA ARG A 40 22.36 5.53 11.00
C ARG A 40 23.78 5.94 11.38
N LYS A 41 24.65 6.22 10.39
CA LYS A 41 25.99 6.78 10.61
C LYS A 41 26.02 8.30 10.69
N ILE A 42 24.93 8.97 10.33
CA ILE A 42 24.79 10.43 10.39
C ILE A 42 24.26 10.87 11.75
N GLU A 43 23.54 10.00 12.46
CA GLU A 43 23.06 10.27 13.81
C GLU A 43 24.17 10.12 14.86
N ASP A 44 24.75 11.24 15.27
CA ASP A 44 25.46 11.35 16.55
C ASP A 44 24.49 11.16 17.73
N ASP A 45 24.98 10.71 18.88
CA ASP A 45 24.21 10.43 20.12
C ASP A 45 23.35 11.63 20.58
N THR A 46 23.67 12.83 20.12
CA THR A 46 22.89 14.06 20.32
C THR A 46 21.54 14.05 19.60
N VAL A 47 21.44 13.49 18.38
CA VAL A 47 20.19 13.41 17.60
C VAL A 47 19.25 12.34 18.18
N ARG A 48 19.78 11.18 18.59
CA ARG A 48 19.03 10.16 19.35
C ARG A 48 18.45 10.73 20.66
N LYS A 49 19.20 11.57 21.38
CA LYS A 49 18.73 12.21 22.61
C LYS A 49 17.71 13.33 22.39
N ALA A 50 17.66 13.94 21.21
CA ALA A 50 16.75 15.03 20.88
C ALA A 50 15.32 14.58 20.51
N GLY A 51 15.05 13.26 20.56
CA GLY A 51 13.72 12.70 20.26
C GLY A 51 13.54 12.26 18.81
N ALA A 52 14.64 12.02 18.08
CA ALA A 52 14.58 11.22 16.85
C ALA A 52 14.19 9.78 17.23
N LEU A 53 13.03 9.33 16.77
CA LEU A 53 12.57 7.96 16.95
C LEU A 53 12.85 7.21 15.66
N SER A 54 13.57 6.09 15.75
CA SER A 54 13.61 5.08 14.69
C SER A 54 12.60 4.01 15.05
N ALA A 55 11.69 3.66 14.13
CA ALA A 55 10.79 2.53 14.34
C ALA A 55 11.44 1.25 13.84
N GLU A 56 11.59 0.25 14.70
CA GLU A 56 11.98 -1.10 14.30
C GLU A 56 10.78 -2.06 14.37
N ILE A 57 10.53 -2.74 13.25
CA ILE A 57 9.62 -3.88 13.12
C ILE A 57 10.49 -5.11 12.89
N GLU A 58 10.46 -6.05 13.83
CA GLU A 58 11.17 -7.32 13.70
C GLU A 58 10.59 -8.15 12.55
N GLY A 59 11.44 -8.66 11.66
CA GLY A 59 11.06 -9.58 10.59
C GLY A 59 10.25 -8.96 9.43
N ASP A 60 9.94 -9.79 8.43
CA ASP A 60 9.17 -9.39 7.24
C ASP A 60 7.78 -8.84 7.59
N PHE A 61 7.37 -7.71 7.02
CA PHE A 61 6.04 -7.12 7.22
C PHE A 61 5.43 -6.62 5.91
N VAL A 62 4.19 -6.19 5.96
CA VAL A 62 3.46 -5.62 4.84
C VAL A 62 3.06 -4.19 5.13
N VAL A 63 3.32 -3.30 4.18
CA VAL A 63 2.71 -1.97 4.12
C VAL A 63 1.52 -2.06 3.19
N PHE A 64 0.33 -1.88 3.74
CA PHE A 64 -0.94 -1.87 3.01
C PHE A 64 -1.48 -0.45 2.94
N LEU A 65 -1.52 0.10 1.73
CA LEU A 65 -2.11 1.39 1.44
C LEU A 65 -3.54 1.16 0.95
N ILE A 66 -4.51 1.87 1.51
CA ILE A 66 -5.90 1.81 1.06
C ILE A 66 -6.53 3.19 1.15
N GLY A 67 -7.39 3.52 0.20
CA GLY A 67 -8.10 4.79 0.22
C GLY A 67 -9.25 4.85 -0.75
N ALA A 68 -9.89 6.01 -0.78
CA ALA A 68 -11.02 6.28 -1.66
C ALA A 68 -10.79 7.58 -2.44
N GLY A 69 -11.09 7.55 -3.74
CA GLY A 69 -11.11 8.72 -4.62
C GLY A 69 -12.55 9.13 -4.93
N ILE A 70 -12.81 10.43 -4.90
CA ILE A 70 -14.08 11.02 -5.33
C ILE A 70 -13.87 11.52 -6.75
N ASN A 71 -14.54 10.87 -7.71
CA ASN A 71 -14.35 11.19 -9.13
C ASN A 71 -15.33 12.27 -9.62
N ASN A 72 -16.36 12.60 -8.83
CA ASN A 72 -17.34 13.65 -9.13
C ASN A 72 -17.83 14.34 -7.83
N TRP A 73 -17.75 15.67 -7.83
CA TRP A 73 -18.04 16.54 -6.68
C TRP A 73 -19.49 16.48 -6.19
N TRP A 74 -20.47 16.16 -7.06
CA TRP A 74 -21.87 16.01 -6.67
C TRP A 74 -22.07 14.90 -5.62
N HIS A 75 -21.19 13.89 -5.59
CA HIS A 75 -21.31 12.80 -4.61
C HIS A 75 -21.01 13.21 -3.17
N LEU A 76 -20.34 14.35 -2.95
CA LEU A 76 -20.20 14.94 -1.63
C LEU A 76 -21.58 15.28 -1.03
N LEU A 77 -22.55 15.67 -1.86
CA LEU A 77 -23.90 16.05 -1.44
C LEU A 77 -24.85 14.85 -1.31
N THR A 78 -24.50 13.69 -1.86
CA THR A 78 -25.35 12.48 -1.86
C THR A 78 -25.20 11.60 -0.60
N GLY A 79 -24.25 11.91 0.29
CA GLY A 79 -23.96 11.08 1.46
C GLY A 79 -23.10 9.84 1.17
N LYS A 80 -22.83 9.49 -0.09
CA LYS A 80 -21.99 8.32 -0.46
C LYS A 80 -20.56 8.38 0.10
N VAL A 81 -19.98 9.58 0.16
CA VAL A 81 -18.66 9.80 0.75
C VAL A 81 -18.69 9.52 2.26
N ALA A 82 -19.75 9.95 2.95
CA ALA A 82 -19.94 9.67 4.36
C ALA A 82 -20.18 8.17 4.63
N GLU A 83 -20.95 7.47 3.78
CA GLU A 83 -21.16 6.02 3.87
C GLU A 83 -19.85 5.24 3.68
N THR A 84 -19.03 5.66 2.71
CA THR A 84 -17.71 5.05 2.46
C THR A 84 -16.78 5.24 3.67
N GLY A 85 -16.72 6.47 4.20
CA GLY A 85 -15.94 6.77 5.40
C GLY A 85 -16.41 6.00 6.64
N ALA A 86 -17.73 5.89 6.85
CA ALA A 86 -18.31 5.13 7.94
C ALA A 86 -18.00 3.63 7.83
N SER A 87 -18.02 3.08 6.61
CA SER A 87 -17.66 1.69 6.35
C SER A 87 -16.19 1.41 6.69
N MET A 88 -15.27 2.29 6.27
CA MET A 88 -13.87 2.21 6.66
C MET A 88 -13.67 2.30 8.18
N GLY A 89 -14.35 3.26 8.83
CA GLY A 89 -14.32 3.41 10.28
C GLY A 89 -14.79 2.16 11.03
N ALA A 90 -15.85 1.50 10.54
CA ALA A 90 -16.35 0.26 11.11
C ALA A 90 -15.36 -0.90 10.95
N MET A 91 -14.73 -1.04 9.78
CA MET A 91 -13.70 -2.06 9.54
C MET A 91 -12.49 -1.89 10.47
N LEU A 92 -12.01 -0.65 10.64
CA LEU A 92 -10.90 -0.34 11.55
C LEU A 92 -11.26 -0.57 13.01
N LYS A 93 -12.52 -0.30 13.39
CA LYS A 93 -13.01 -0.57 14.75
C LYS A 93 -13.04 -2.06 15.04
N GLU A 94 -13.53 -2.89 14.11
CA GLU A 94 -13.45 -4.35 14.23
C GLU A 94 -11.99 -4.78 14.37
N LEU A 95 -11.12 -4.31 13.47
CA LEU A 95 -9.72 -4.70 13.45
C LEU A 95 -8.98 -4.37 14.76
N LYS A 96 -9.21 -3.17 15.31
CA LYS A 96 -8.64 -2.73 16.59
C LYS A 96 -9.22 -3.44 17.82
N SER A 97 -10.39 -4.08 17.69
CA SER A 97 -11.03 -4.81 18.79
C SER A 97 -10.54 -6.25 18.92
N LEU A 98 -9.83 -6.76 17.92
CA LEU A 98 -9.27 -8.11 17.90
C LEU A 98 -7.80 -8.08 18.35
N PRO A 99 -7.29 -9.13 18.99
CA PRO A 99 -5.87 -9.21 19.33
C PRO A 99 -4.99 -9.11 18.07
N SER A 100 -3.90 -8.34 18.16
CA SER A 100 -2.93 -8.19 17.06
C SER A 100 -2.26 -9.52 16.71
N GLU A 101 -2.08 -10.40 17.70
CA GLU A 101 -1.51 -11.74 17.50
C GLU A 101 -2.43 -12.65 16.66
N GLU A 102 -3.74 -12.46 16.72
CA GLU A 102 -4.71 -13.21 15.92
C GLU A 102 -4.89 -12.63 14.52
N THR A 103 -4.82 -11.32 14.39
CA THR A 103 -5.10 -10.61 13.13
C THR A 103 -3.87 -10.32 12.30
N GLY A 104 -2.69 -10.30 12.92
CA GLY A 104 -1.46 -9.79 12.33
C GLY A 104 -1.49 -8.30 12.01
N PHE A 105 -2.46 -7.53 12.53
CA PHE A 105 -2.49 -6.07 12.35
C PHE A 105 -1.54 -5.39 13.33
N LEU A 106 -0.55 -4.70 12.79
CA LEU A 106 0.47 -4.00 13.58
C LEU A 106 0.07 -2.55 13.87
N GLY A 107 -0.84 -1.97 13.08
CA GLY A 107 -1.34 -0.62 13.29
C GLY A 107 -1.47 0.16 11.99
N GLY A 108 -1.84 1.43 12.09
CA GLY A 108 -1.95 2.27 10.90
C GLY A 108 -2.46 3.68 11.19
N THR A 109 -2.18 4.56 10.25
CA THR A 109 -2.53 5.99 10.29
C THR A 109 -3.24 6.37 9.00
N GLY A 110 -4.21 7.29 9.07
CA GLY A 110 -4.97 7.74 7.92
C GLY A 110 -5.03 9.25 7.82
N TRP A 111 -5.12 9.75 6.58
CA TRP A 111 -5.24 11.15 6.24
C TRP A 111 -6.41 11.36 5.28
N LEU A 112 -7.06 12.50 5.45
CA LEU A 112 -8.10 12.95 4.54
C LEU A 112 -7.46 13.62 3.32
N GLY A 113 -8.11 13.49 2.17
CA GLY A 113 -7.63 13.97 0.87
C GLY A 113 -8.54 13.48 -0.26
N ASN A 114 -8.19 13.80 -1.51
CA ASN A 114 -8.76 13.15 -2.67
C ASN A 114 -7.64 12.74 -3.66
N PRO A 115 -7.21 11.46 -3.65
CA PRO A 115 -7.79 10.38 -2.84
C PRO A 115 -7.44 10.51 -1.34
N THR A 116 -8.28 9.92 -0.48
CA THR A 116 -7.90 9.64 0.91
C THR A 116 -6.80 8.58 0.93
N ILE A 117 -6.03 8.51 2.01
CA ILE A 117 -5.02 7.48 2.21
C ILE A 117 -5.02 6.97 3.64
N GLN A 118 -4.97 5.66 3.78
CA GLN A 118 -4.71 4.97 5.01
C GLN A 118 -3.54 4.02 4.83
N VAL A 119 -2.50 4.23 5.62
CA VAL A 119 -1.32 3.38 5.70
C VAL A 119 -1.53 2.41 6.84
N GLN A 120 -1.48 1.12 6.54
CA GLN A 120 -1.60 0.03 7.50
C GLN A 120 -0.37 -0.86 7.47
N TYR A 121 0.01 -1.38 8.62
CA TYR A 121 1.13 -2.30 8.79
C TYR A 121 0.58 -3.65 9.23
N TRP A 122 1.04 -4.70 8.56
CA TRP A 122 0.57 -6.07 8.79
C TRP A 122 1.75 -7.03 8.90
N ARG A 123 1.59 -8.08 9.68
CA ARG A 123 2.64 -9.06 9.91
C ARG A 123 3.00 -9.83 8.65
N SER A 124 2.02 -10.14 7.81
CA SER A 124 2.25 -10.77 6.51
C SER A 124 1.05 -10.57 5.57
N LEU A 125 1.24 -10.85 4.28
CA LEU A 125 0.16 -10.86 3.29
C LEU A 125 -0.90 -11.91 3.65
N GLU A 126 -0.49 -13.03 4.27
CA GLU A 126 -1.40 -14.08 4.72
C GLU A 126 -2.37 -13.56 5.80
N HIS A 127 -1.86 -12.87 6.81
CA HIS A 127 -2.68 -12.26 7.86
C HIS A 127 -3.68 -11.24 7.29
N LEU A 128 -3.19 -10.33 6.44
CA LEU A 128 -4.04 -9.34 5.74
C LEU A 128 -5.16 -10.04 4.95
N HIS A 129 -4.81 -11.07 4.18
CA HIS A 129 -5.75 -11.83 3.37
C HIS A 129 -6.73 -12.67 4.18
N ALA A 130 -6.30 -13.25 5.30
CA ALA A 130 -7.12 -14.04 6.19
C ALA A 130 -8.19 -13.16 6.85
N TRP A 131 -7.80 -11.98 7.35
CA TRP A 131 -8.74 -11.00 7.88
C TRP A 131 -9.74 -10.53 6.80
N ALA A 132 -9.25 -10.15 5.62
CA ALA A 132 -10.09 -9.66 4.52
C ALA A 132 -11.14 -10.69 4.04
N ARG A 133 -10.84 -11.99 4.16
CA ARG A 133 -11.71 -13.10 3.75
C ARG A 133 -12.55 -13.69 4.88
N LYS A 134 -12.42 -13.18 6.11
CA LYS A 134 -13.12 -13.72 7.28
C LYS A 134 -14.63 -13.76 7.04
N PRO A 135 -15.28 -14.93 7.10
CA PRO A 135 -16.71 -15.04 6.87
C PRO A 135 -17.50 -14.22 7.89
N LYS A 136 -18.57 -13.56 7.45
CA LYS A 136 -19.47 -12.74 8.28
C LYS A 136 -18.77 -11.56 8.97
N SER A 137 -17.61 -11.13 8.48
CA SER A 137 -16.92 -9.92 8.97
C SER A 137 -17.57 -8.64 8.45
N VAL A 138 -17.26 -7.50 9.09
CA VAL A 138 -17.64 -6.18 8.57
C VAL A 138 -16.99 -5.96 7.21
N HIS A 139 -15.74 -6.41 7.02
CA HIS A 139 -15.04 -6.31 5.73
C HIS A 139 -15.80 -7.02 4.61
N GLN A 140 -16.17 -8.29 4.80
CA GLN A 140 -16.89 -9.06 3.77
C GLN A 140 -18.25 -8.43 3.43
N THR A 141 -18.99 -7.99 4.44
CA THR A 141 -20.31 -7.37 4.26
C THR A 141 -20.22 -6.06 3.50
N THR A 142 -19.27 -5.21 3.88
CA THR A 142 -18.99 -3.93 3.21
C THR A 142 -18.54 -4.16 1.76
N TRP A 143 -17.62 -5.10 1.53
CA TRP A 143 -17.13 -5.43 0.19
C TRP A 143 -18.25 -5.95 -0.72
N GLY A 144 -19.16 -6.76 -0.18
CA GLY A 144 -20.34 -7.22 -0.92
C GLY A 144 -21.27 -6.07 -1.35
N ARG A 145 -21.48 -5.07 -0.48
CA ARG A 145 -22.25 -3.86 -0.83
C ARG A 145 -21.53 -3.05 -1.91
N PHE A 146 -20.22 -2.88 -1.79
CA PHE A 146 -19.42 -2.13 -2.77
C PHE A 146 -19.38 -2.82 -4.13
N ASN A 147 -19.23 -4.15 -4.19
CA ASN A 147 -19.26 -4.90 -5.45
C ASN A 147 -20.60 -4.76 -6.18
N ARG A 148 -21.72 -4.74 -5.44
CA ARG A 148 -23.03 -4.47 -6.03
C ARG A 148 -23.10 -3.05 -6.60
N TYR A 149 -22.61 -2.06 -5.85
CA TYR A 149 -22.53 -0.68 -6.33
C TYR A 149 -21.68 -0.58 -7.62
N LEU A 150 -20.52 -1.24 -7.67
CA LEU A 150 -19.69 -1.27 -8.88
C LEU A 150 -20.41 -1.95 -10.05
N ALA A 151 -21.15 -3.04 -9.82
CA ALA A 151 -21.91 -3.73 -10.85
C ALA A 151 -23.03 -2.85 -11.41
N GLU A 152 -23.77 -2.15 -10.55
CA GLU A 152 -24.79 -1.18 -10.95
C GLU A 152 -24.16 -0.01 -11.74
N ALA A 153 -22.99 0.48 -11.30
CA ALA A 153 -22.28 1.57 -11.98
C ALA A 153 -21.82 1.16 -13.38
N ALA A 154 -21.31 -0.07 -13.53
CA ALA A 154 -20.93 -0.63 -14.83
C ALA A 154 -22.12 -0.81 -15.79
N GLN A 155 -23.35 -0.86 -15.27
CA GLN A 155 -24.59 -0.90 -16.05
C GLN A 155 -25.17 0.50 -16.36
N GLY A 156 -24.44 1.57 -16.01
CA GLY A 156 -24.89 2.95 -16.20
C GLY A 156 -26.00 3.37 -15.22
N MET A 157 -26.25 2.59 -14.16
CA MET A 157 -27.25 2.92 -13.14
C MET A 157 -26.75 3.98 -12.13
N HIS A 158 -25.44 4.26 -12.14
CA HIS A 158 -24.84 5.37 -11.41
C HIS A 158 -24.02 6.21 -12.38
N ASP A 159 -23.98 7.52 -12.14
CA ASP A 159 -23.14 8.44 -12.90
C ASP A 159 -21.70 7.92 -12.95
N GLU A 160 -21.09 7.98 -14.14
CA GLU A 160 -19.69 7.63 -14.36
C GLU A 160 -18.81 8.49 -13.43
N GLY A 161 -18.30 7.90 -12.35
CA GLY A 161 -17.36 8.58 -11.45
C GLY A 161 -17.89 8.93 -10.05
N GLY A 162 -18.54 8.00 -9.37
CA GLY A 162 -18.85 8.16 -7.95
C GLY A 162 -17.64 8.12 -7.02
N VAL A 163 -17.60 7.10 -6.16
CA VAL A 163 -16.48 6.87 -5.24
C VAL A 163 -15.74 5.61 -5.68
N GLY A 164 -14.46 5.77 -6.04
CA GLY A 164 -13.55 4.67 -6.29
C GLY A 164 -12.81 4.29 -5.02
N ILE A 165 -12.47 3.01 -4.86
CA ILE A 165 -11.54 2.52 -3.83
C ILE A 165 -10.27 2.07 -4.54
N TRP A 166 -9.12 2.39 -3.94
CA TRP A 166 -7.82 1.91 -4.39
C TRP A 166 -7.11 1.25 -3.22
N HIS A 167 -6.24 0.28 -3.51
CA HIS A 167 -5.35 -0.29 -2.51
C HIS A 167 -4.08 -0.87 -3.14
N GLU A 168 -3.00 -0.89 -2.37
CA GLU A 168 -1.70 -1.44 -2.75
C GLU A 168 -1.11 -2.17 -1.54
N ALA A 169 -0.48 -3.33 -1.76
CA ALA A 169 0.15 -4.11 -0.69
C ALA A 169 1.60 -4.40 -1.04
N TYR A 170 2.52 -3.96 -0.19
CA TYR A 170 3.95 -4.10 -0.37
C TYR A 170 4.53 -5.01 0.70
N LEU A 171 5.16 -6.10 0.29
CA LEU A 171 5.95 -6.94 1.20
C LEU A 171 7.33 -6.31 1.39
N VAL A 172 7.62 -5.95 2.63
CA VAL A 172 8.91 -5.43 3.07
C VAL A 172 9.67 -6.56 3.75
N LYS A 173 10.86 -6.85 3.22
CA LYS A 173 11.75 -7.84 3.81
C LYS A 173 12.49 -7.27 5.00
N ASP A 174 12.81 -8.12 5.97
CA ASP A 174 13.62 -7.75 7.13
C ASP A 174 14.92 -7.02 6.71
N GLY A 175 15.25 -5.95 7.41
CA GLY A 175 16.37 -5.06 7.10
C GLY A 175 16.27 -4.25 5.79
N ASN A 176 15.21 -4.40 5.00
CA ASN A 176 15.01 -3.68 3.72
C ASN A 176 14.03 -2.50 3.85
N TYR A 177 14.14 -1.74 4.94
CA TYR A 177 13.40 -0.50 5.14
C TYR A 177 14.17 0.44 6.06
N GLU A 178 13.71 1.68 6.09
CA GLU A 178 14.19 2.70 7.01
C GLU A 178 13.02 3.59 7.42
N ALA A 179 12.94 3.91 8.71
CA ALA A 179 11.90 4.75 9.28
C ALA A 179 12.54 5.72 10.27
N ILE A 180 12.48 7.02 9.94
CA ILE A 180 13.03 8.10 10.77
C ILE A 180 11.91 9.08 11.07
N TYR A 181 11.76 9.41 12.36
CA TYR A 181 10.78 10.39 12.83
C TYR A 181 11.49 11.45 13.66
N ASN A 182 11.47 12.69 13.18
CA ASN A 182 12.00 13.85 13.90
C ASN A 182 10.85 14.68 14.45
N LEU A 183 10.81 14.87 15.78
CA LEU A 183 9.76 15.64 16.48
C LEU A 183 8.32 15.19 16.16
N MET A 184 8.16 13.91 15.82
CA MET A 184 6.90 13.30 15.39
C MET A 184 6.78 11.89 15.98
N PRO A 185 5.57 11.42 16.33
CA PRO A 185 5.38 10.03 16.73
C PRO A 185 5.56 9.06 15.54
N PRO A 186 5.93 7.79 15.80
CA PRO A 186 5.96 6.76 14.77
C PRO A 186 4.58 6.55 14.12
N LEU A 187 4.57 6.27 12.81
CA LEU A 187 3.33 6.04 12.07
C LEU A 187 2.79 4.61 12.20
N VAL A 188 3.67 3.66 12.55
CA VAL A 188 3.28 2.29 12.91
C VAL A 188 3.01 2.24 14.41
N ALA A 189 1.93 1.57 14.82
CA ALA A 189 1.69 1.33 16.24
C ALA A 189 2.64 0.22 16.73
N ASN A 190 3.16 0.33 17.95
CA ASN A 190 4.04 -0.66 18.58
C ASN A 190 5.41 -0.88 17.90
N ALA A 191 5.89 0.02 17.04
CA ALA A 191 7.33 0.01 16.79
C ALA A 191 8.06 0.42 18.06
N THR A 192 9.04 -0.39 18.43
CA THR A 192 10.04 -0.05 19.44
C THR A 192 11.05 0.93 18.88
#